data_AF-A0A2E1VY51-F1
#
_entry.id   AF-A0A2E1VY51-F1
#
_cell.length_a   1.000
_cell.length_b   1.000
_cell.length_c   1.000
_cell.angle_alpha   90.00
_cell.angle_beta   90.00
_cell.angle_gamma   90.00
#
_symmetry.space_group_name_H-M   'P 1'
#
loop_
_entity.id
_entity.type
_entity.pdbx_description
1 polymer ?
#
loop_
_entity_poly.entity_id
_entity_poly.type
_entity_poly.pdbx_seq_one_letter_code
_entity_poly.pdbx_strand_id
1 'polypeptide(L)'
;MAALVPADATRDRMLQVIGLSFLFPGLGHLVAGERKLGLAWMLTANAMLLAGFQLAGATQLDFGFSWVLFGALKVAITLPESLNFGGTLLLANITESVEGSGRFVEYLPYRQIGYLLSGVAGIVSIASAPHAAGRVLAQMQPNSHRKLHPGQAAVMSLLLPGWGHWASGRRFKAKLLGITLMLMFILGLALGGFADFDRQRHGYYWIGQMFMGLPAWLSYLPLLPVKMGTVLPYQDTGFTFTSVAGLFNIVVALDAYHRAEADWLRPKQEGAAEQVEEGVA
;
A
#
# COMPACT_ATOMS: atom_id res chain seq x y z
N MET A 1 -2.19 -13.39 29.12
CA MET A 1 -3.18 -13.75 28.08
C MET A 1 -2.42 -14.29 26.89
N ALA A 2 -2.68 -15.52 26.45
CA ALA A 2 -2.06 -16.05 25.24
C ALA A 2 -2.50 -15.20 24.03
N ALA A 3 -1.60 -14.97 23.07
CA ALA A 3 -1.96 -14.31 21.82
C ALA A 3 -2.96 -15.18 21.06
N LEU A 4 -4.11 -14.62 20.70
CA LEU A 4 -5.08 -15.31 19.84
C LEU A 4 -4.49 -15.37 18.43
N VAL A 5 -4.41 -16.58 17.88
CA VAL A 5 -3.91 -16.82 16.52
C VAL A 5 -4.94 -17.64 15.75
N PRO A 6 -5.05 -17.46 14.42
CA PRO A 6 -5.92 -18.32 13.62
C PRO A 6 -5.45 -19.78 13.69
N ALA A 7 -6.40 -20.71 13.58
CA ALA A 7 -6.12 -22.14 13.43
C ALA A 7 -5.14 -22.43 12.28
N ASP A 8 -4.32 -23.47 12.44
CA ASP A 8 -3.22 -23.82 11.53
C ASP A 8 -3.66 -23.92 10.06
N ALA A 9 -4.74 -24.67 9.80
CA ALA A 9 -5.30 -24.80 8.45
C ALA A 9 -5.73 -23.46 7.83
N THR A 10 -6.22 -22.52 8.66
CA THR A 10 -6.57 -21.17 8.19
C THR A 10 -5.31 -20.37 7.85
N ARG A 11 -4.25 -20.47 8.66
CA ARG A 11 -2.98 -19.79 8.39
C ARG A 11 -2.33 -20.30 7.12
N ASP A 12 -2.32 -21.62 6.89
CA ASP A 12 -1.77 -22.21 5.67
C ASP A 12 -2.51 -21.69 4.43
N ARG A 13 -3.84 -21.61 4.50
CA ARG A 13 -4.64 -21.03 3.43
C ARG A 13 -4.41 -19.54 3.25
N MET A 14 -4.23 -18.78 4.33
CA MET A 14 -3.87 -17.36 4.29
C MET A 14 -2.51 -17.15 3.62
N LEU A 15 -1.49 -17.93 3.98
CA LEU A 15 -0.17 -17.87 3.36
C LEU A 15 -0.22 -18.14 1.85
N GLN A 16 -1.00 -19.14 1.43
CA GLN A 16 -1.21 -19.45 0.03
C GLN A 16 -1.80 -18.26 -0.74
N VAL A 17 -2.87 -17.64 -0.23
CA VAL A 17 -3.50 -16.50 -0.92
C VAL A 17 -2.64 -15.23 -0.88
N ILE A 18 -1.83 -15.04 0.17
CA ILE A 18 -0.85 -13.95 0.25
C ILE A 18 0.20 -14.11 -0.85
N GLY A 19 0.80 -15.29 -0.97
CA GLY A 19 1.82 -15.57 -1.98
C GLY A 19 1.30 -15.37 -3.41
N LEU A 20 0.07 -15.83 -3.68
CA LEU A 20 -0.57 -15.63 -4.98
C LEU A 20 -0.87 -14.16 -5.27
N SER A 21 -1.40 -13.42 -4.29
CA SER A 21 -1.69 -11.99 -4.43
C SER A 21 -0.42 -11.13 -4.57
N PHE A 22 0.72 -11.58 -4.03
CA PHE A 22 2.01 -10.94 -4.24
C PHE A 22 2.51 -11.11 -5.68
N LEU A 23 2.35 -12.31 -6.25
CA LEU A 23 2.71 -12.57 -7.65
C LEU A 23 1.85 -11.76 -8.62
N PHE A 24 0.53 -11.82 -8.46
CA PHE A 24 -0.39 -10.99 -9.21
C PHE A 24 -1.55 -10.54 -8.32
N PRO A 25 -1.87 -9.23 -8.32
CA PRO A 25 -2.91 -8.69 -7.48
C PRO A 25 -4.26 -9.37 -7.79
N GLY A 26 -4.97 -9.78 -6.74
CA GLY A 26 -6.29 -10.40 -6.86
C GLY A 26 -6.30 -11.91 -7.10
N LEU A 27 -5.18 -12.56 -7.44
CA LEU A 27 -5.15 -14.03 -7.60
C LEU A 27 -5.52 -14.78 -6.32
N GLY A 28 -5.07 -14.30 -5.16
CA GLY A 28 -5.43 -14.88 -3.87
C GLY A 28 -6.94 -14.89 -3.64
N HIS A 29 -7.66 -13.84 -4.06
CA HIS A 29 -9.13 -13.79 -3.98
C HIS A 29 -9.79 -14.79 -4.94
N LEU A 30 -9.28 -14.93 -6.16
CA LEU A 30 -9.81 -15.90 -7.12
C LEU A 30 -9.71 -17.34 -6.59
N VAL A 31 -8.56 -17.69 -6.00
CA VAL A 31 -8.35 -19.00 -5.38
C VAL A 31 -9.19 -19.17 -4.11
N ALA A 32 -9.46 -18.09 -3.37
CA ALA A 32 -10.42 -18.09 -2.25
C ALA A 32 -11.91 -18.09 -2.68
N GLY A 33 -12.22 -18.24 -3.99
CA GLY A 33 -13.59 -18.29 -4.50
C GLY A 33 -14.27 -16.92 -4.69
N GLU A 34 -13.59 -15.82 -4.38
CA GLU A 34 -14.11 -14.45 -4.44
C GLU A 34 -13.89 -13.83 -5.83
N ARG A 35 -14.52 -14.41 -6.87
CA ARG A 35 -14.27 -14.06 -8.28
C ARG A 35 -14.38 -12.57 -8.59
N LYS A 36 -15.47 -11.93 -8.14
CA LYS A 36 -15.73 -10.50 -8.41
C LYS A 36 -14.66 -9.59 -7.80
N LEU A 37 -14.29 -9.84 -6.55
CA LEU A 37 -13.27 -9.06 -5.85
C LEU A 37 -11.88 -9.31 -6.43
N GLY A 38 -11.54 -10.56 -6.75
CA GLY A 38 -10.27 -10.88 -7.39
C GLY A 38 -10.09 -10.20 -8.73
N LEU A 39 -11.12 -10.23 -9.58
CA LEU A 39 -11.11 -9.49 -10.84
C LEU A 39 -11.02 -7.98 -10.62
N ALA A 40 -11.71 -7.42 -9.63
CA ALA A 40 -11.62 -5.99 -9.34
C ALA A 40 -10.18 -5.58 -8.95
N TRP A 41 -9.54 -6.28 -8.01
CA TRP A 41 -8.14 -6.00 -7.64
C TRP A 41 -7.19 -6.15 -8.83
N MET A 42 -7.34 -7.22 -9.60
CA MET A 42 -6.48 -7.50 -10.74
C MET A 42 -6.63 -6.43 -11.82
N LEU A 43 -7.86 -6.05 -12.18
CA LEU A 43 -8.13 -5.04 -13.20
C LEU A 43 -7.68 -3.66 -12.74
N THR A 44 -8.00 -3.24 -11.50
CA THR A 44 -7.62 -1.92 -11.01
C THR A 44 -6.10 -1.75 -10.96
N ALA A 45 -5.39 -2.70 -10.35
CA ALA A 45 -3.94 -2.62 -10.22
C ALA A 45 -3.23 -2.67 -11.58
N ASN A 46 -3.60 -3.62 -12.45
CA ASN A 46 -2.94 -3.74 -13.75
C ASN A 46 -3.33 -2.62 -14.72
N ALA A 47 -4.57 -2.12 -14.70
CA ALA A 47 -4.95 -0.97 -15.51
C ALA A 47 -4.17 0.29 -15.11
N MET A 48 -4.00 0.54 -13.81
CA MET A 48 -3.17 1.65 -13.31
C MET A 48 -1.70 1.48 -13.70
N LEU A 49 -1.16 0.26 -13.60
CA LEU A 49 0.22 -0.03 -13.98
C LEU A 49 0.44 0.20 -15.48
N LEU A 50 -0.43 -0.37 -16.32
CA LEU A 50 -0.37 -0.23 -17.78
C LEU A 50 -0.53 1.22 -18.21
N ALA A 51 -1.52 1.94 -17.67
CA ALA A 51 -1.70 3.36 -17.92
C ALA A 51 -0.47 4.16 -17.46
N GLY A 52 0.12 3.79 -16.32
CA GLY A 52 1.33 4.37 -15.81
C GLY A 52 2.51 4.27 -16.78
N PHE A 53 2.80 3.04 -17.23
CA PHE A 53 3.84 2.77 -18.22
C PHE A 53 3.55 3.41 -19.59
N GLN A 54 2.28 3.47 -20.01
CA GLN A 54 1.92 4.13 -21.27
C GLN A 54 2.19 5.64 -21.25
N LEU A 55 1.96 6.29 -20.10
CA LEU A 55 2.15 7.74 -19.95
C LEU A 55 3.60 8.13 -19.62
N ALA A 56 4.30 7.31 -18.83
CA ALA A 56 5.71 7.50 -18.49
C ALA A 56 6.67 6.92 -19.53
N GLY A 57 6.20 6.03 -20.39
CA GLY A 57 7.02 5.31 -21.34
C GLY A 57 8.13 4.50 -20.66
N ALA A 58 9.22 4.32 -21.42
CA ALA A 58 10.43 3.63 -20.98
C ALA A 58 11.11 4.25 -19.75
N THR A 59 10.84 5.53 -19.45
CA THR A 59 11.49 6.24 -18.32
C THR A 59 11.14 5.67 -16.95
N GLN A 60 10.05 4.90 -16.87
CA GLN A 60 9.66 4.19 -15.65
C GLN A 60 10.76 3.26 -15.13
N LEU A 61 11.49 2.61 -16.05
CA LEU A 61 12.51 1.61 -15.73
C LEU A 61 13.87 2.22 -15.39
N ASP A 62 14.05 3.53 -15.56
CA ASP A 62 15.31 4.22 -15.26
C ASP A 62 15.52 4.37 -13.75
N PHE A 63 14.44 4.34 -12.96
CA PHE A 63 14.48 4.56 -11.50
C PHE A 63 14.58 3.26 -10.69
N GLY A 64 15.14 2.20 -11.26
CA GLY A 64 15.23 0.89 -10.62
C GLY A 64 16.47 0.12 -11.00
N PHE A 65 16.63 -1.04 -10.36
CA PHE A 65 17.70 -1.98 -10.68
C PHE A 65 17.12 -3.10 -11.54
N SER A 66 17.84 -3.50 -12.59
CA SER A 66 17.43 -4.65 -13.39
C SER A 66 18.55 -5.67 -13.52
N TRP A 67 18.18 -6.95 -13.51
CA TRP A 67 19.08 -8.07 -13.70
C TRP A 67 18.52 -8.99 -14.78
N VAL A 68 19.39 -9.62 -15.56
CA VAL A 68 18.99 -10.66 -16.50
C VAL A 68 19.27 -12.02 -15.86
N LEU A 69 18.21 -12.76 -15.58
CA LEU A 69 18.27 -14.14 -15.11
C LEU A 69 18.15 -15.09 -16.31
N PHE A 70 18.84 -16.23 -16.24
CA PHE A 70 18.76 -17.30 -17.25
C PHE A 70 19.03 -16.83 -18.70
N GLY A 71 19.81 -15.75 -18.87
CA GLY A 71 20.19 -15.23 -20.18
C GLY A 71 19.09 -14.49 -20.96
N ALA A 72 17.86 -14.39 -20.44
CA ALA A 72 16.75 -13.76 -21.17
C ALA A 72 15.72 -13.05 -20.28
N LEU A 73 15.52 -13.50 -19.03
CA LEU A 73 14.48 -12.96 -18.16
C LEU A 73 14.97 -11.70 -17.44
N LYS A 74 14.48 -10.53 -17.84
CA LYS A 74 14.78 -9.28 -17.17
C LYS A 74 13.89 -9.12 -15.93
N VAL A 75 14.49 -9.11 -14.75
CA VAL A 75 13.81 -8.78 -13.49
C VAL A 75 14.14 -7.35 -13.14
N ALA A 76 13.14 -6.47 -13.10
CA ALA A 76 13.29 -5.08 -12.72
C ALA A 76 12.66 -4.81 -11.34
N ILE A 77 13.46 -4.22 -10.45
CA ILE A 77 13.05 -3.72 -9.14
C ILE A 77 12.94 -2.20 -9.25
N THR A 78 11.73 -1.73 -9.56
CA THR A 78 11.32 -0.32 -9.57
C THR A 78 10.28 -0.17 -8.47
N LEU A 79 10.63 0.42 -7.33
CA LEU A 79 9.67 0.61 -6.25
C LEU A 79 8.89 1.93 -6.44
N PRO A 80 7.61 1.96 -6.06
CA PRO A 80 6.81 0.87 -5.51
C PRO A 80 6.17 -0.04 -6.58
N GLU A 81 6.40 0.14 -7.89
CA GLU A 81 5.76 -0.66 -8.95
C GLU A 81 5.98 -2.17 -8.81
N SER A 82 7.16 -2.60 -8.36
CA SER A 82 7.50 -4.02 -8.17
C SER A 82 6.70 -4.71 -7.07
N LEU A 83 5.90 -3.95 -6.30
CA LEU A 83 4.87 -4.51 -5.42
C LEU A 83 3.69 -5.10 -6.21
N ASN A 84 3.54 -4.73 -7.48
CA ASN A 84 2.83 -5.49 -8.51
C ASN A 84 3.86 -6.35 -9.27
N PHE A 85 4.41 -7.37 -8.61
CA PHE A 85 5.59 -8.08 -9.11
C PHE A 85 5.40 -8.66 -10.51
N GLY A 86 4.34 -9.43 -10.74
CA GLY A 86 4.06 -10.06 -12.03
C GLY A 86 3.79 -9.05 -13.14
N GLY A 87 3.01 -7.99 -12.86
CA GLY A 87 2.74 -6.94 -13.83
C GLY A 87 4.00 -6.18 -14.24
N THR A 88 4.81 -5.78 -13.26
CA THR A 88 6.08 -5.07 -13.50
C THR A 88 7.09 -5.97 -14.20
N LEU A 89 7.16 -7.26 -13.85
CA LEU A 89 8.02 -8.23 -14.53
C LEU A 89 7.66 -8.34 -16.01
N LEU A 90 6.37 -8.51 -16.34
CA LEU A 90 5.93 -8.59 -17.74
C LEU A 90 6.28 -7.31 -18.52
N LEU A 91 5.99 -6.14 -17.94
CA LEU A 91 6.28 -4.86 -18.59
C LEU A 91 7.77 -4.60 -18.75
N ALA A 92 8.59 -5.00 -17.78
CA ALA A 92 10.04 -4.86 -17.86
C ALA A 92 10.67 -5.73 -18.96
N ASN A 93 10.04 -6.84 -19.36
CA ASN A 93 10.51 -7.73 -20.42
C ASN A 93 10.08 -7.29 -21.84
N ILE A 94 9.09 -6.39 -21.95
CA ILE A 94 8.66 -5.84 -23.25
C ILE A 94 9.04 -4.36 -23.42
N THR A 95 9.61 -3.75 -22.39
CA THR A 95 10.01 -2.33 -22.37
C THR A 95 11.51 -2.22 -22.04
N GLU A 96 12.23 -1.45 -22.86
CA GLU A 96 13.62 -1.09 -22.59
C GLU A 96 13.68 0.21 -21.80
N SER A 97 14.65 0.33 -20.89
CA SER A 97 14.94 1.59 -20.19
C SER A 97 15.54 2.60 -21.17
N VAL A 98 15.25 3.89 -20.99
CA VAL A 98 15.81 4.94 -21.85
C VAL A 98 17.32 5.05 -21.61
N GLU A 99 17.75 5.09 -20.35
CA GLU A 99 19.17 5.10 -19.98
C GLU A 99 19.88 3.84 -20.46
N GLY A 100 19.28 2.66 -20.23
CA GLY A 100 19.86 1.37 -20.63
C GLY A 100 19.98 1.18 -22.15
N SER A 101 19.18 1.90 -22.95
CA SER A 101 19.23 1.88 -24.41
C SER A 101 20.05 3.03 -25.02
N GLY A 102 20.61 3.92 -24.19
CA GLY A 102 21.38 5.08 -24.65
C GLY A 102 20.54 6.11 -25.43
N ARG A 103 19.22 6.07 -25.29
CA ARG A 103 18.30 6.99 -25.97
C ARG A 103 18.19 8.30 -25.18
N PHE A 104 17.89 9.39 -25.88
CA PHE A 104 17.52 10.64 -25.20
C PHE A 104 16.08 10.56 -24.73
N VAL A 105 15.83 11.15 -23.56
CA VAL A 105 14.47 11.23 -23.01
C VAL A 105 13.65 12.20 -23.87
N GLU A 106 12.78 11.66 -24.73
CA GLU A 106 11.77 12.46 -25.43
C GLU A 106 10.84 13.13 -24.41
N TYR A 107 10.36 14.33 -24.74
CA TYR A 107 9.42 15.04 -23.88
C TYR A 107 8.09 14.30 -23.82
N LEU A 108 7.77 13.76 -22.65
CA LEU A 108 6.53 13.04 -22.37
C LEU A 108 5.62 13.92 -21.49
N PRO A 109 4.54 14.52 -22.04
CA PRO A 109 3.75 15.54 -21.35
C PRO A 109 3.06 15.05 -20.08
N TYR A 110 2.71 13.77 -20.02
CA TYR A 110 1.98 13.17 -18.89
C TYR A 110 2.83 12.22 -18.05
N ARG A 111 4.15 12.27 -18.21
CA ARG A 111 5.09 11.35 -17.53
C ARG A 111 4.90 11.29 -16.02
N GLN A 112 4.66 12.44 -15.41
CA GLN A 112 4.47 12.54 -13.96
C GLN A 112 3.19 11.82 -13.48
N ILE A 113 2.10 11.92 -14.24
CA ILE A 113 0.89 11.14 -13.98
C ILE A 113 1.18 9.66 -14.18
N GLY A 114 2.00 9.31 -15.18
CA GLY A 114 2.47 7.94 -15.39
C GLY A 114 3.18 7.36 -14.16
N TYR A 115 4.11 8.10 -13.57
CA TYR A 115 4.79 7.72 -12.33
C TYR A 115 3.82 7.56 -11.15
N LEU A 116 2.87 8.48 -11.01
CA LEU A 116 1.86 8.40 -9.95
C LEU A 116 1.02 7.12 -10.11
N LEU A 117 0.46 6.87 -11.29
CA LEU A 117 -0.43 5.74 -11.53
C LEU A 117 0.27 4.39 -11.34
N SER A 118 1.48 4.25 -11.87
CA SER A 118 2.29 3.04 -11.72
C SER A 118 2.70 2.81 -10.26
N GLY A 119 3.06 3.87 -9.54
CA GLY A 119 3.37 3.77 -8.11
C GLY A 119 2.15 3.39 -7.27
N VAL A 120 1.00 4.02 -7.52
CA VAL A 120 -0.28 3.65 -6.88
C VAL A 120 -0.62 2.19 -7.18
N ALA A 121 -0.41 1.73 -8.41
CA ALA A 121 -0.66 0.34 -8.80
C ALA A 121 0.12 -0.66 -7.95
N GLY A 122 1.39 -0.37 -7.66
CA GLY A 122 2.20 -1.17 -6.75
C GLY A 122 1.61 -1.28 -5.34
N ILE A 123 1.22 -0.13 -4.76
CA ILE A 123 0.63 -0.08 -3.41
C ILE A 123 -0.73 -0.80 -3.35
N VAL A 124 -1.59 -0.56 -4.34
CA VAL A 124 -2.87 -1.27 -4.49
C VAL A 124 -2.62 -2.78 -4.62
N SER A 125 -1.58 -3.19 -5.33
CA SER A 125 -1.27 -4.61 -5.51
C SER A 125 -0.88 -5.29 -4.21
N ILE A 126 0.05 -4.72 -3.44
CA ILE A 126 0.44 -5.30 -2.15
C ILE A 126 -0.71 -5.28 -1.15
N ALA A 127 -1.59 -4.26 -1.20
CA ALA A 127 -2.77 -4.17 -0.33
C ALA A 127 -3.79 -5.30 -0.59
N SER A 128 -3.79 -5.88 -1.81
CA SER A 128 -4.66 -7.01 -2.14
C SER A 128 -4.32 -8.29 -1.33
N ALA A 129 -3.05 -8.48 -0.93
CA ALA A 129 -2.61 -9.66 -0.19
C ALA A 129 -3.20 -9.76 1.23
N PRO A 130 -3.06 -8.77 2.13
CA PRO A 130 -3.72 -8.80 3.44
C PRO A 130 -5.25 -8.75 3.30
N HIS A 131 -5.78 -8.11 2.26
CA HIS A 131 -7.21 -8.16 1.97
C HIS A 131 -7.68 -9.60 1.70
N ALA A 132 -6.97 -10.36 0.86
CA ALA A 132 -7.28 -11.76 0.57
C ALA A 132 -7.18 -12.64 1.82
N ALA A 133 -6.12 -12.47 2.61
CA ALA A 133 -5.94 -13.18 3.87
C ALA A 133 -7.10 -12.93 4.84
N GLY A 134 -7.53 -11.67 4.98
CA GLY A 134 -8.68 -11.31 5.81
C GLY A 134 -10.00 -11.92 5.32
N ARG A 135 -10.19 -12.10 4.00
CA ARG A 135 -11.35 -12.81 3.45
C ARG A 135 -11.33 -14.30 3.78
N VAL A 136 -10.16 -14.95 3.63
CA VAL A 136 -9.99 -16.36 4.00
C VAL A 136 -10.29 -16.56 5.49
N LEU A 137 -9.76 -15.70 6.36
CA LEU A 137 -10.09 -15.75 7.79
C LEU A 137 -11.59 -15.66 8.03
N ALA A 138 -12.27 -14.70 7.39
CA ALA A 138 -13.71 -14.51 7.55
C ALA A 138 -14.54 -15.69 7.03
N GLN A 139 -14.06 -16.41 6.01
CA GLN A 139 -14.73 -17.59 5.46
C GLN A 139 -14.53 -18.85 6.33
N MET A 140 -13.29 -19.08 6.81
CA MET A 140 -12.94 -20.30 7.55
C MET A 140 -13.26 -20.21 9.05
N GLN A 141 -13.20 -19.01 9.62
CA GLN A 141 -13.53 -18.74 11.02
C GLN A 141 -14.51 -17.56 11.08
N PRO A 142 -15.78 -17.77 10.66
CA PRO A 142 -16.75 -16.71 10.59
C PRO A 142 -17.04 -16.14 11.98
N ASN A 143 -17.04 -14.82 12.10
CA ASN A 143 -17.47 -14.12 13.30
C ASN A 143 -18.64 -13.19 12.96
N SER A 144 -19.85 -13.56 13.36
CA SER A 144 -21.08 -12.80 13.07
C SER A 144 -21.14 -11.44 13.77
N HIS A 145 -20.34 -11.22 14.82
CA HIS A 145 -20.36 -9.99 15.61
C HIS A 145 -19.43 -8.90 15.07
N ARG A 146 -18.51 -9.25 14.16
CA ARG A 146 -17.52 -8.33 13.60
C ARG A 146 -17.77 -8.15 12.11
N LYS A 147 -17.92 -6.89 11.68
CA LYS A 147 -18.12 -6.54 10.26
C LYS A 147 -16.83 -6.22 9.52
N LEU A 148 -15.83 -5.69 10.23
CA LEU A 148 -14.55 -5.28 9.66
C LEU A 148 -13.55 -6.44 9.79
N HIS A 149 -13.12 -7.00 8.66
CA HIS A 149 -12.08 -8.02 8.67
C HIS A 149 -10.66 -7.40 8.64
N PRO A 150 -9.61 -8.14 9.06
CA PRO A 150 -8.27 -7.57 9.26
C PRO A 150 -7.68 -6.91 8.02
N GLY A 151 -7.86 -7.56 6.87
CA GLY A 151 -7.45 -7.03 5.58
C GLY A 151 -8.08 -5.69 5.22
N GLN A 152 -9.36 -5.46 5.53
CA GLN A 152 -10.01 -4.16 5.32
C GLN A 152 -9.38 -3.09 6.21
N ALA A 153 -9.14 -3.40 7.49
CA ALA A 153 -8.51 -2.45 8.41
C ALA A 153 -7.11 -2.03 7.90
N ALA A 154 -6.32 -2.98 7.38
CA ALA A 154 -5.02 -2.69 6.79
C ALA A 154 -5.13 -1.78 5.56
N VAL A 155 -5.98 -2.14 4.58
CA VAL A 155 -6.18 -1.37 3.34
C VAL A 155 -6.63 0.06 3.67
N MET A 156 -7.58 0.22 4.59
CA MET A 156 -8.06 1.54 4.99
C MET A 156 -6.94 2.39 5.61
N SER A 157 -6.14 1.82 6.51
CA SER A 157 -4.99 2.53 7.09
C SER A 157 -3.91 2.88 6.05
N LEU A 158 -3.67 2.00 5.07
CA LEU A 158 -2.73 2.26 3.99
C LEU A 158 -3.20 3.41 3.08
N LEU A 159 -4.51 3.50 2.82
CA LEU A 159 -5.11 4.59 2.05
C LEU A 159 -5.09 5.92 2.81
N LEU A 160 -5.34 5.89 4.11
CA LEU A 160 -5.33 7.07 4.95
C LEU A 160 -4.86 6.71 6.38
N PRO A 161 -3.77 7.33 6.86
CA PRO A 161 -3.26 7.08 8.20
C PRO A 161 -4.32 7.07 9.30
N GLY A 162 -4.43 5.96 10.02
CA GLY A 162 -5.36 5.79 11.15
C GLY A 162 -6.81 5.45 10.77
N TRP A 163 -7.17 5.36 9.49
CA TRP A 163 -8.55 5.08 9.07
C TRP A 163 -9.01 3.68 9.47
N GLY A 164 -8.15 2.65 9.36
CA GLY A 164 -8.46 1.30 9.82
C GLY A 164 -8.72 1.23 11.32
N HIS A 165 -7.95 1.97 12.13
CA HIS A 165 -8.18 2.07 13.57
C HIS A 165 -9.52 2.73 13.87
N TRP A 166 -9.88 3.79 13.13
CA TRP A 166 -11.16 4.45 13.30
C TRP A 166 -12.32 3.51 13.00
N ALA A 167 -12.25 2.81 11.87
CA ALA A 167 -13.26 1.83 11.45
C ALA A 167 -13.40 0.68 12.45
N SER A 168 -12.32 0.29 13.12
CA SER A 168 -12.33 -0.71 14.20
C SER A 168 -12.82 -0.18 15.55
N GLY A 169 -13.23 1.10 15.65
CA GLY A 169 -13.70 1.75 16.88
C GLY A 169 -12.61 2.35 17.76
N ARG A 170 -11.33 2.25 17.38
CA ARG A 170 -10.17 2.72 18.16
C ARG A 170 -9.86 4.19 17.90
N ARG A 171 -10.81 5.06 18.26
CA ARG A 171 -10.75 6.51 17.96
C ARG A 171 -9.49 7.21 18.48
N PHE A 172 -9.02 6.88 19.68
CA PHE A 172 -7.80 7.48 20.22
C PHE A 172 -6.56 7.15 19.37
N LYS A 173 -6.37 5.87 19.03
CA LYS A 173 -5.25 5.45 18.16
C LYS A 173 -5.36 6.05 16.77
N ALA A 174 -6.57 6.08 16.20
CA ALA A 174 -6.81 6.69 14.91
C ALA A 174 -6.38 8.16 14.89
N LYS A 175 -6.78 8.94 15.91
CA LYS A 175 -6.40 10.34 16.03
C LYS A 175 -4.90 10.50 16.26
N LEU A 176 -4.32 9.76 17.21
CA LEU A 176 -2.89 9.84 17.53
C LEU A 176 -2.03 9.55 16.30
N LEU A 177 -2.21 8.37 15.70
CA LEU A 177 -1.40 7.93 14.56
C LEU A 177 -1.70 8.76 13.31
N GLY A 178 -2.98 9.02 13.03
CA GLY A 178 -3.39 9.81 11.87
C GLY A 178 -2.87 11.24 11.92
N ILE A 179 -3.08 11.95 13.03
CA ILE A 179 -2.62 13.34 13.20
C ILE A 179 -1.10 13.40 13.19
N THR A 180 -0.40 12.52 13.92
CA THR A 180 1.07 12.53 13.94
C THR A 180 1.66 12.33 12.54
N LEU A 181 1.19 11.33 11.78
CA LEU A 181 1.71 11.10 10.42
C LEU A 181 1.34 12.22 9.45
N MET A 182 0.13 12.77 9.55
CA MET A 182 -0.27 13.92 8.73
C MET A 182 0.56 15.17 9.05
N LEU A 183 0.80 15.48 10.32
CA LEU A 183 1.65 16.61 10.71
C LEU A 183 3.09 16.41 10.24
N MET A 184 3.62 15.19 10.39
CA MET A 184 4.98 14.88 9.94
C MET A 184 5.12 15.03 8.41
N PHE A 185 4.13 14.56 7.65
CA PHE A 185 4.09 14.72 6.20
C PHE A 185 3.94 16.19 5.78
N ILE A 186 3.01 16.94 6.35
CA ILE A 186 2.80 18.36 6.03
C ILE A 186 4.03 19.20 6.40
N LEU A 187 4.61 18.95 7.58
CA LEU A 187 5.84 19.62 8.01
C LEU A 187 6.99 19.30 7.05
N GLY A 188 7.14 18.03 6.65
CA GLY A 188 8.15 17.64 5.68
C GLY A 188 7.98 18.35 4.34
N LEU A 189 6.75 18.42 3.81
CA LEU A 189 6.45 19.19 2.59
C LEU A 189 6.81 20.67 2.75
N ALA A 190 6.50 21.28 3.91
CA ALA A 190 6.80 22.69 4.17
C ALA A 190 8.31 22.97 4.24
N LEU A 191 9.08 22.09 4.90
CA LEU A 191 10.55 22.20 4.96
C LEU A 191 11.20 22.02 3.59
N GLY A 192 10.58 21.20 2.74
CA GLY A 192 10.90 20.98 1.33
C GLY A 192 10.45 22.05 0.34
N GLY A 193 9.83 23.14 0.82
CA GLY A 193 9.25 24.15 -0.05
C GLY A 193 8.19 23.60 -1.02
N PHE A 194 7.55 22.49 -0.67
CA PHE A 194 6.52 21.78 -1.44
C PHE A 194 6.96 21.25 -2.81
N ALA A 195 8.26 21.25 -3.10
CA ALA A 195 8.84 20.76 -4.35
C ALA A 195 9.54 19.39 -4.18
N ASP A 196 9.47 18.82 -2.98
CA ASP A 196 10.15 17.58 -2.62
C ASP A 196 9.49 16.32 -3.22
N PHE A 197 8.24 16.41 -3.66
CA PHE A 197 7.50 15.24 -4.12
C PHE A 197 7.69 15.01 -5.62
N ASP A 198 8.92 14.68 -6.03
CA ASP A 198 9.30 14.45 -7.44
C ASP A 198 10.15 13.18 -7.58
N ARG A 199 9.64 12.18 -8.30
CA ARG A 199 10.36 10.93 -8.58
C ARG A 199 11.68 11.19 -9.31
N GLN A 200 11.72 12.16 -10.22
CA GLN A 200 12.86 12.37 -11.09
C GLN A 200 14.08 12.89 -10.34
N ARG A 201 13.85 13.67 -9.29
CA ARG A 201 14.91 14.25 -8.46
C ARG A 201 15.23 13.35 -7.26
N HIS A 202 14.21 12.75 -6.66
CA HIS A 202 14.30 12.11 -5.35
C HIS A 202 13.62 10.73 -5.33
N GLY A 203 13.89 9.90 -6.35
CA GLY A 203 13.23 8.61 -6.55
C GLY A 203 13.20 7.69 -5.31
N TYR A 204 14.30 7.64 -4.54
CA TYR A 204 14.36 6.83 -3.31
C TYR A 204 13.38 7.30 -2.22
N TYR A 205 13.29 8.61 -2.00
CA TYR A 205 12.37 9.22 -1.02
C TYR A 205 10.92 9.12 -1.50
N TRP A 206 10.71 9.31 -2.81
CA TRP A 206 9.41 9.20 -3.45
C TRP A 206 8.72 7.85 -3.16
N ILE A 207 9.48 6.74 -3.11
CA ILE A 207 8.95 5.42 -2.71
C ILE A 207 8.30 5.48 -1.33
N GLY A 208 9.01 6.02 -0.33
CA GLY A 208 8.50 6.14 1.04
C GLY A 208 7.29 7.06 1.11
N GLN A 209 7.35 8.21 0.44
CA GLN A 209 6.26 9.19 0.37
C GLN A 209 4.98 8.58 -0.19
N MET A 210 5.07 7.71 -1.19
CA MET A 210 3.91 7.06 -1.81
C MET A 210 3.09 6.21 -0.83
N PHE A 211 3.70 5.68 0.23
CA PHE A 211 3.01 4.92 1.28
C PHE A 211 2.17 5.77 2.24
N MET A 212 2.22 7.11 2.15
CA MET A 212 1.25 7.97 2.85
C MET A 212 -0.17 7.81 2.32
N GLY A 213 -0.37 7.17 1.16
CA GLY A 213 -1.69 6.90 0.58
C GLY A 213 -2.30 8.13 -0.07
N LEU A 214 -3.61 8.30 0.10
CA LEU A 214 -4.39 9.40 -0.50
C LEU A 214 -3.78 10.79 -0.21
N PRO A 215 -3.33 11.14 1.01
CA PRO A 215 -2.64 12.42 1.26
C PRO A 215 -1.50 12.68 0.28
N ALA A 216 -0.65 11.68 0.05
CA ALA A 216 0.44 11.78 -0.90
C ALA A 216 -0.09 11.88 -2.34
N TRP A 217 -0.91 10.93 -2.77
CA TRP A 217 -1.34 10.83 -4.16
C TRP A 217 -2.12 12.06 -4.63
N LEU A 218 -2.95 12.62 -3.74
CA LEU A 218 -3.73 13.83 -4.02
C LEU A 218 -2.87 15.10 -3.95
N SER A 219 -1.82 15.12 -3.11
CA SER A 219 -0.87 16.24 -3.08
C SER A 219 0.07 16.26 -4.29
N TYR A 220 0.32 15.12 -4.93
CA TYR A 220 1.26 15.00 -6.04
C TYR A 220 0.91 15.93 -7.21
N LEU A 221 -0.35 15.89 -7.67
CA LEU A 221 -0.82 16.67 -8.82
C LEU A 221 -0.70 18.19 -8.66
N PRO A 222 -1.21 18.83 -7.58
CA PRO A 222 -1.09 20.27 -7.40
C PRO A 222 0.36 20.72 -7.16
N LEU A 223 1.25 19.84 -6.70
CA LEU A 223 2.64 20.16 -6.45
C LEU A 223 3.54 20.01 -7.70
N LEU A 224 3.08 19.36 -8.77
CA LEU A 224 3.84 19.20 -10.03
C LEU A 224 4.46 20.50 -10.59
N PRO A 225 3.79 21.67 -10.56
CA PRO A 225 4.35 22.91 -11.09
C PRO A 225 5.43 23.51 -10.18
N VAL A 226 5.49 23.12 -8.91
CA VAL A 226 6.38 23.70 -7.90
C VAL A 226 7.78 23.12 -8.09
N LYS A 227 8.68 23.93 -8.65
CA LYS A 227 10.07 23.53 -8.90
C LYS A 227 11.01 24.18 -7.88
N MET A 228 11.96 23.40 -7.39
CA MET A 228 13.10 23.96 -6.66
C MET A 228 14.01 24.74 -7.60
N GLY A 229 14.03 26.06 -7.43
CA GLY A 229 14.96 26.98 -8.08
C GLY A 229 16.26 27.18 -7.31
N THR A 230 16.29 26.86 -6.01
CA THR A 230 17.45 26.96 -5.13
C THR A 230 17.47 25.77 -4.16
N VAL A 231 18.64 25.49 -3.58
CA VAL A 231 18.77 24.50 -2.49
C VAL A 231 18.20 25.11 -1.22
N LEU A 232 17.26 24.41 -0.57
CA LEU A 232 16.65 24.87 0.67
C LEU A 232 17.46 24.40 1.89
N PRO A 233 17.58 25.20 2.97
CA PRO A 233 18.36 24.83 4.14
C PRO A 233 17.93 23.53 4.84
N TYR A 234 16.64 23.18 4.74
CA TYR A 234 16.04 22.02 5.43
C TYR A 234 15.49 20.96 4.47
N GLN A 235 15.96 20.97 3.21
CA GLN A 235 15.44 20.10 2.15
C GLN A 235 15.57 18.61 2.51
N ASP A 236 16.75 18.17 2.96
CA ASP A 236 17.00 16.77 3.35
C ASP A 236 16.12 16.33 4.52
N THR A 237 15.87 17.24 5.46
CA THR A 237 14.93 17.02 6.56
C THR A 237 13.50 16.88 6.03
N GLY A 238 13.10 17.69 5.05
CA GLY A 238 11.80 17.62 4.39
C GLY A 238 11.53 16.26 3.75
N PHE A 239 12.47 15.76 2.94
CA PHE A 239 12.40 14.42 2.36
C PHE A 239 12.31 13.33 3.40
N THR A 240 13.12 13.44 4.45
CA THR A 240 13.16 12.44 5.52
C THR A 240 11.81 12.39 6.23
N PHE A 241 11.25 13.52 6.63
CA PHE A 241 9.95 13.59 7.31
C PHE A 241 8.81 13.00 6.47
N THR A 242 8.71 13.39 5.20
CA THR A 242 7.66 12.90 4.30
C THR A 242 7.79 11.41 4.01
N SER A 243 9.00 10.93 3.78
CA SER A 243 9.26 9.51 3.48
C SER A 243 9.03 8.62 4.69
N VAL A 244 9.56 9.03 5.85
CA VAL A 244 9.39 8.30 7.11
C VAL A 244 7.92 8.28 7.53
N ALA A 245 7.14 9.32 7.22
CA ALA A 245 5.70 9.32 7.47
C ALA A 245 5.00 8.19 6.71
N GLY A 246 5.31 8.03 5.42
CA GLY A 246 4.74 6.95 4.63
C GLY A 246 5.20 5.57 5.07
N LEU A 247 6.48 5.40 5.43
CA LEU A 247 6.98 4.14 5.99
C LEU A 247 6.30 3.78 7.32
N PHE A 248 6.09 4.76 8.21
CA PHE A 248 5.31 4.52 9.43
C PHE A 248 3.85 4.22 9.13
N ASN A 249 3.28 4.71 8.03
CA ASN A 249 1.92 4.34 7.65
C ASN A 249 1.78 2.84 7.36
N ILE A 250 2.84 2.19 6.86
CA ILE A 250 2.89 0.71 6.74
C ILE A 250 2.76 0.08 8.14
N VAL A 251 3.51 0.59 9.13
CA VAL A 251 3.45 0.09 10.52
C VAL A 251 2.05 0.30 11.11
N VAL A 252 1.42 1.45 10.86
CA VAL A 252 0.04 1.73 11.26
C VAL A 252 -0.94 0.75 10.61
N ALA A 253 -0.77 0.42 9.33
CA ALA A 253 -1.59 -0.58 8.65
C ALA A 253 -1.41 -1.99 9.23
N LEU A 254 -0.17 -2.38 9.58
CA LEU A 254 0.11 -3.65 10.25
C LEU A 254 -0.50 -3.73 11.66
N ASP A 255 -0.40 -2.65 12.46
CA ASP A 255 -1.05 -2.59 13.77
C ASP A 255 -2.59 -2.63 13.65
N ALA A 256 -3.16 -1.98 12.64
CA ALA A 256 -4.59 -2.06 12.35
C ALA A 256 -5.03 -3.49 11.98
N TYR A 257 -4.26 -4.16 11.12
CA TYR A 257 -4.48 -5.56 10.75
C TYR A 257 -4.48 -6.45 11.99
N HIS A 258 -3.40 -6.42 12.77
CA HIS A 258 -3.20 -7.32 13.90
C HIS A 258 -4.28 -7.12 14.98
N ARG A 259 -4.67 -5.87 15.24
CA ARG A 259 -5.75 -5.57 16.19
C ARG A 259 -7.11 -6.07 15.70
N ALA A 260 -7.40 -5.88 14.42
CA ALA A 260 -8.64 -6.38 13.83
C ALA A 260 -8.68 -7.91 13.80
N GLU A 261 -7.54 -8.58 13.61
CA GLU A 261 -7.42 -10.04 13.69
C GLU A 261 -7.66 -10.53 15.11
N ALA A 262 -7.03 -9.92 16.10
CA ALA A 262 -7.28 -10.23 17.50
C ALA A 262 -8.75 -10.02 17.89
N ASP A 263 -9.41 -8.96 17.38
CA ASP A 263 -10.84 -8.74 17.60
C ASP A 263 -11.73 -9.78 16.93
N TRP A 264 -11.31 -10.27 15.76
CA TRP A 264 -12.03 -11.28 14.98
C TRP A 264 -11.99 -12.64 15.66
N LEU A 265 -10.86 -13.00 16.26
CA LEU A 265 -10.64 -14.27 16.93
C LEU A 265 -11.21 -14.30 18.37
N ARG A 266 -11.58 -13.15 18.93
CA ARG A 266 -12.16 -13.11 20.27
C ARG A 266 -13.54 -13.78 20.26
N PRO A 267 -13.77 -14.74 21.18
CA PRO A 267 -15.10 -15.30 21.36
C PRO A 267 -16.09 -14.19 21.75
N LYS A 268 -17.36 -14.39 21.37
CA LYS A 268 -18.45 -13.54 21.85
C LYS A 268 -18.42 -13.59 23.38
N GLN A 269 -18.28 -12.44 24.04
CA GLN A 269 -18.48 -12.39 25.48
C GLN A 269 -19.98 -12.59 25.75
N GLU A 270 -20.36 -13.81 26.07
CA GLU A 270 -21.65 -14.12 26.69
C GLU A 270 -21.50 -13.84 28.20
N GLY A 271 -22.36 -12.99 28.76
CA GLY A 271 -22.47 -12.84 30.22
C GLY A 271 -21.90 -11.57 30.87
N ALA A 272 -22.18 -10.36 30.36
CA ALA A 272 -22.06 -9.12 31.16
C ALA A 272 -23.40 -8.46 31.49
N ALA A 273 -24.52 -9.02 31.03
CA ALA A 273 -25.85 -8.45 31.22
C ALA A 273 -26.77 -9.26 32.16
N GLU A 274 -26.47 -10.53 32.45
CA GLU A 274 -27.35 -11.37 33.30
C GLU A 274 -26.97 -11.41 34.78
N GLN A 275 -25.77 -10.95 35.17
CA GLN A 275 -25.35 -11.01 36.59
C GLN A 275 -25.74 -9.78 37.43
N VAL A 276 -26.49 -8.82 36.88
CA VAL A 276 -26.96 -7.65 37.65
C VAL A 276 -28.40 -7.86 38.16
N GLU A 277 -29.20 -8.72 37.53
CA GLU A 277 -30.60 -8.96 37.97
C GLU A 277 -30.76 -10.06 39.02
N GLU A 278 -29.82 -11.00 39.18
CA GLU A 278 -29.92 -12.05 40.20
C GLU A 278 -29.34 -11.67 41.59
N GLY A 279 -28.81 -10.45 41.73
CA GLY A 279 -28.19 -9.97 42.98
C GLY A 279 -29.05 -9.06 43.85
N VAL A 280 -30.30 -8.81 43.45
CA VAL A 280 -31.25 -7.98 44.21
C VAL A 280 -32.61 -8.69 44.25
N ALA A 281 -32.72 -9.69 45.11
CA ALA A 281 -33.99 -10.23 45.59
C ALA A 281 -33.88 -10.48 47.09
#